data_AF-A0A2N5A2L7-F1
#
_entry.id   AF-A0A2N5A2L7-F1
#
_cell.length_a   1.000
_cell.length_b   1.000
_cell.length_c   1.000
_cell.angle_alpha   90.00
_cell.angle_beta   90.00
_cell.angle_gamma   90.00
#
_symmetry.space_group_name_H-M   'P 1'
#
loop_
_entity.id
_entity.type
_entity.pdbx_description
1 polymer ?
#
loop_
_entity_poly.entity_id
_entity_poly.type
_entity_poly.pdbx_seq_one_letter_code
_entity_poly.pdbx_strand_id
1 'polypeptide(L)'
;IKILEELKVRAFGSDYVFPNRRVSKSRHMGKDTLNRAIAKLFGIEPGKKQPPNVMGNIEYFTVHDLRRTCRSLLASLSVPPHVAERCLNHKLKGVEAIYDRYDYYEERRKAHLLLNDELKRII
;
A
#
# COMPACT_ATOMS: atom_id res chain seq x y z
N ILE A 1 1.00 17.20 2.08
CA ILE A 1 0.05 16.45 1.20
C ILE A 1 -1.27 16.44 1.95
N LYS A 2 -2.33 17.03 1.37
CA LYS A 2 -3.62 17.26 2.03
C LYS A 2 -4.15 16.05 2.81
N ILE A 3 -4.07 14.85 2.24
CA ILE A 3 -4.55 13.64 2.92
C ILE A 3 -3.74 13.29 4.18
N LEU A 4 -2.43 13.55 4.20
CA LEU A 4 -1.60 13.29 5.38
C LEU A 4 -1.87 14.32 6.50
N GLU A 5 -2.13 15.56 6.13
CA GLU A 5 -2.55 16.61 7.09
C GLU A 5 -3.90 16.25 7.72
N GLU A 6 -4.87 15.82 6.90
CA GLU A 6 -6.16 15.33 7.38
C GLU A 6 -6.00 14.10 8.29
N LEU A 7 -5.13 13.15 7.93
CA LEU A 7 -4.84 11.99 8.78
C LEU A 7 -4.20 12.39 10.11
N LYS A 8 -3.34 13.41 10.15
CA LYS A 8 -2.75 13.92 11.39
C LYS A 8 -3.81 14.51 12.33
N VAL A 9 -4.75 15.30 11.80
CA VAL A 9 -5.89 15.80 12.57
C VAL A 9 -6.72 14.64 13.10
N ARG A 10 -7.05 13.67 12.24
CA ARG A 10 -7.79 12.47 12.63
C ARG A 10 -7.03 11.68 13.69
N ALA A 11 -5.72 11.54 13.61
CA ALA A 11 -4.93 10.74 14.55
C ALA A 11 -5.00 11.24 16.00
N PHE A 12 -5.47 12.48 16.23
CA PHE A 12 -5.75 13.04 17.55
C PHE A 12 -4.57 12.89 18.53
N GLY A 13 -3.40 13.36 18.11
CA GLY A 13 -2.18 13.33 18.93
C GLY A 13 -1.54 11.95 19.08
N SER A 14 -2.02 10.92 18.38
CA SER A 14 -1.39 9.60 18.38
C SER A 14 -0.03 9.61 17.65
N ASP A 15 0.90 8.80 18.16
CA ASP A 15 2.18 8.48 17.49
C ASP A 15 1.99 7.72 16.15
N TYR A 16 0.81 7.17 15.89
CA TYR A 16 0.52 6.36 14.71
C TYR A 16 -0.35 7.12 13.71
N VAL A 17 -0.03 7.00 12.42
CA VAL A 17 -0.82 7.58 11.31
C VAL A 17 -2.25 7.02 11.29
N PHE A 18 -2.40 5.73 11.59
CA PHE A 18 -3.71 5.05 11.70
C PHE A 18 -3.87 4.48 13.11
N PRO A 19 -4.30 5.28 14.09
CA PRO A 19 -4.45 4.80 15.46
C PRO A 19 -5.66 3.90 15.62
N ASN A 20 -5.60 2.98 16.57
CA ASN A 20 -6.79 2.28 17.02
C ASN A 20 -7.67 3.25 17.82
N ARG A 21 -8.96 3.31 17.50
CA ARG A 21 -9.95 4.17 18.18
C ARG A 21 -10.54 3.54 19.43
N ARG A 22 -10.30 2.25 19.64
CA ARG A 22 -10.80 1.50 20.80
C ARG A 22 -9.64 1.08 21.68
N VAL A 23 -9.91 0.94 22.97
CA VAL A 23 -8.94 0.38 23.93
C VAL A 23 -8.56 -1.03 23.47
N SER A 24 -7.27 -1.25 23.21
CA SER A 24 -6.76 -2.53 22.71
C SER A 24 -5.27 -2.66 23.03
N LYS A 25 -4.75 -3.89 23.01
CA LYS A 25 -3.30 -4.16 23.16
C LYS A 25 -2.46 -3.49 22.07
N SER A 26 -3.02 -3.36 20.85
CA SER A 26 -2.39 -2.59 19.77
C SER A 26 -2.90 -1.16 19.75
N ARG A 27 -1.97 -0.20 19.70
CA ARG A 27 -2.29 1.24 19.61
C ARG A 27 -2.57 1.70 18.18
N HIS A 28 -2.37 0.84 17.18
CA HIS A 28 -2.56 1.14 15.76
C HIS A 28 -3.52 0.18 15.06
N MET A 29 -3.92 0.55 13.85
CA MET A 29 -4.74 -0.23 12.94
C MET A 29 -4.24 -1.68 12.81
N GLY A 30 -5.18 -2.62 12.80
CA GLY A 30 -4.88 -4.05 12.66
C GLY A 30 -4.47 -4.42 11.24
N LYS A 31 -3.69 -5.49 11.10
CA LYS A 31 -3.18 -6.00 9.80
C LYS A 31 -4.30 -6.33 8.80
N ASP A 32 -5.46 -6.76 9.28
CA ASP A 32 -6.59 -7.18 8.45
C ASP A 32 -7.56 -6.05 8.10
N THR A 33 -7.38 -4.86 8.71
CA THR A 33 -8.33 -3.75 8.58
C THR A 33 -8.47 -3.30 7.13
N LEU A 34 -7.37 -3.15 6.39
CA LEU A 34 -7.40 -2.74 4.98
C LEU A 34 -8.04 -3.80 4.08
N ASN A 35 -7.70 -5.08 4.28
CA ASN A 35 -8.32 -6.17 3.52
C ASN A 35 -9.85 -6.21 3.75
N ARG A 36 -10.29 -6.01 4.99
CA ARG A 36 -11.73 -5.93 5.32
C ARG A 36 -12.40 -4.68 4.75
N ALA A 37 -11.70 -3.55 4.74
CA ALA A 37 -12.21 -2.32 4.13
C ALA A 37 -12.43 -2.49 2.62
N ILE A 38 -11.47 -3.07 1.90
CA ILE A 38 -11.61 -3.36 0.47
C ILE A 38 -12.74 -4.37 0.24
N ALA A 39 -12.80 -5.47 0.99
CA ALA A 39 -13.89 -6.45 0.87
C ALA A 39 -15.29 -5.83 1.03
N LYS A 40 -15.46 -4.91 1.97
CA LYS A 40 -16.72 -4.18 2.15
C LYS A 40 -17.10 -3.33 0.92
N LEU A 41 -16.13 -2.74 0.23
CA LEU A 41 -16.40 -1.98 -1.01
C LEU A 41 -16.99 -2.89 -2.11
N PHE A 42 -16.57 -4.15 -2.14
CA PHE A 42 -17.11 -5.18 -3.04
C PHE A 42 -18.39 -5.85 -2.54
N GLY A 43 -18.99 -5.37 -1.45
CA GLY A 43 -20.19 -5.97 -0.89
C GLY A 43 -19.95 -7.28 -0.13
N ILE A 44 -18.71 -7.53 0.33
CA ILE A 44 -18.33 -8.78 1.01
C ILE A 44 -18.11 -8.53 2.50
N GLU A 45 -18.97 -9.11 3.35
CA GLU A 45 -18.78 -9.15 4.79
C GLU A 45 -19.22 -10.50 5.42
N PRO A 46 -18.28 -11.31 5.95
CA PRO A 46 -18.61 -12.60 6.56
C PRO A 46 -19.46 -12.45 7.83
N GLY A 47 -20.54 -13.24 7.92
CA GLY A 47 -21.38 -13.34 9.12
C GLY A 47 -22.23 -12.10 9.43
N LYS A 48 -22.40 -11.18 8.46
CA LYS A 48 -23.23 -9.98 8.58
C LYS A 48 -24.03 -9.72 7.31
N LYS A 49 -24.90 -8.71 7.37
CA LYS A 49 -25.59 -8.16 6.19
C LYS A 49 -24.55 -7.66 5.19
N GLN A 50 -24.67 -8.10 3.94
CA GLN A 50 -23.78 -7.67 2.88
C GLN A 50 -23.97 -6.17 2.60
N PRO A 51 -22.89 -5.36 2.61
CA PRO A 51 -22.98 -3.97 2.17
C PRO A 51 -23.24 -3.91 0.65
N PRO A 52 -23.72 -2.77 0.12
CA PRO A 52 -23.81 -2.58 -1.32
C PRO A 52 -22.42 -2.67 -1.95
N ASN A 53 -22.32 -3.34 -3.10
CA ASN A 53 -21.10 -3.31 -3.91
C ASN A 53 -21.00 -1.94 -4.60
N VAL A 54 -20.03 -1.13 -4.18
CA VAL A 54 -19.73 0.21 -4.75
C VAL A 54 -18.62 0.18 -5.79
N MET A 55 -18.03 -1.01 -6.03
CA MET A 55 -17.00 -1.23 -7.04
C MET A 55 -17.58 -1.63 -8.41
N GLY A 56 -18.91 -1.76 -8.52
CA GLY A 56 -19.60 -2.08 -9.76
C GLY A 56 -19.15 -3.43 -10.34
N ASN A 57 -18.74 -3.41 -11.61
CA ASN A 57 -18.33 -4.60 -12.37
C ASN A 57 -16.82 -4.91 -12.26
N ILE A 58 -16.09 -4.22 -11.40
CA ILE A 58 -14.67 -4.50 -11.18
C ILE A 58 -14.52 -5.86 -10.49
N GLU A 59 -13.56 -6.67 -10.95
CA GLU A 59 -13.24 -7.94 -10.30
C GLU A 59 -12.68 -7.70 -8.88
N TYR A 60 -13.03 -8.59 -7.95
CA TYR A 60 -12.54 -8.50 -6.59
C TYR A 60 -11.01 -8.53 -6.51
N PHE A 61 -10.44 -7.64 -5.71
CA PHE A 61 -9.02 -7.61 -5.40
C PHE A 61 -8.75 -7.34 -3.91
N THR A 62 -7.52 -7.60 -3.50
CA THR A 62 -7.01 -7.46 -2.13
C THR A 62 -5.90 -6.41 -2.04
N VAL A 63 -5.43 -6.11 -0.83
CA VAL A 63 -4.28 -5.23 -0.62
C VAL A 63 -3.02 -5.78 -1.30
N HIS A 64 -2.88 -7.11 -1.39
CA HIS A 64 -1.73 -7.72 -2.06
C HIS A 64 -1.71 -7.39 -3.56
N ASP A 65 -2.87 -7.27 -4.19
CA ASP A 65 -2.98 -6.97 -5.62
C ASP A 65 -2.50 -5.56 -5.93
N LEU A 66 -2.75 -4.60 -5.04
CA LEU A 66 -2.18 -3.25 -5.17
C LEU A 66 -0.64 -3.28 -5.20
N ARG A 67 -0.04 -4.15 -4.41
CA ARG A 67 1.42 -4.36 -4.39
C ARG A 67 1.91 -5.03 -5.68
N ARG A 68 1.19 -6.04 -6.19
CA ARG A 68 1.49 -6.69 -7.48
C ARG A 68 1.39 -5.69 -8.63
N THR A 69 0.34 -4.88 -8.68
CA THR A 69 0.15 -3.82 -9.67
C THR A 69 1.30 -2.81 -9.62
N CYS A 70 1.68 -2.34 -8.43
CA CYS A 70 2.85 -1.46 -8.27
C CYS A 70 4.13 -2.10 -8.84
N ARG A 71 4.39 -3.38 -8.57
CA ARG A 71 5.56 -4.09 -9.11
C ARG A 71 5.57 -4.14 -10.63
N SER A 72 4.42 -4.43 -11.24
CA SER A 72 4.26 -4.53 -12.68
C SER A 72 4.41 -3.17 -13.36
N LEU A 73 3.81 -2.12 -12.79
CA LEU A 73 3.94 -0.75 -13.32
C LEU A 73 5.37 -0.23 -13.24
N LEU A 74 6.08 -0.49 -12.13
CA LEU A 74 7.50 -0.14 -12.04
C LEU A 74 8.33 -0.87 -13.13
N ALA A 75 7.99 -2.11 -13.44
CA ALA A 75 8.64 -2.85 -14.53
C ALA A 75 8.35 -2.22 -15.91
N SER A 76 7.10 -1.86 -16.20
CA SER A 76 6.74 -1.23 -17.48
C SER A 76 7.37 0.15 -17.66
N LEU A 77 7.66 0.84 -16.55
CA LEU A 77 8.40 2.11 -16.53
C LEU A 77 9.92 1.93 -16.59
N SER A 78 10.40 0.70 -16.87
CA SER A 78 11.82 0.37 -16.98
C SER A 78 12.65 0.67 -15.73
N VAL A 79 12.02 0.64 -14.55
CA VAL A 79 12.74 0.75 -13.27
C VAL A 79 13.57 -0.51 -13.06
N PRO A 80 14.86 -0.39 -12.71
CA PRO A 80 15.72 -1.56 -12.48
C PRO A 80 15.11 -2.54 -11.46
N PRO A 81 15.19 -3.87 -11.69
CA PRO A 81 14.53 -4.85 -10.82
C PRO A 81 14.89 -4.70 -9.35
N HIS A 82 16.17 -4.55 -9.01
CA HIS A 82 16.61 -4.38 -7.62
C HIS A 82 16.01 -3.13 -6.96
N VAL A 83 15.89 -2.00 -7.68
CA VAL A 83 15.21 -0.79 -7.19
C VAL A 83 13.71 -1.06 -7.00
N ALA A 84 13.05 -1.71 -7.96
CA ALA A 84 11.62 -2.03 -7.86
C ALA A 84 11.32 -2.97 -6.68
N GLU A 85 12.17 -3.98 -6.43
CA GLU A 85 12.06 -4.85 -5.26
C GLU A 85 12.24 -4.06 -3.95
N ARG A 86 13.18 -3.11 -3.92
CA ARG A 86 13.39 -2.23 -2.76
C ARG A 86 12.26 -1.22 -2.55
N CYS A 87 11.63 -0.70 -3.61
CA CYS A 87 10.40 0.11 -3.51
C CYS A 87 9.29 -0.65 -2.78
N LEU A 88 9.25 -1.96 -2.94
CA LEU A 88 8.31 -2.82 -2.24
C LEU A 88 8.80 -3.21 -0.85
N ASN A 89 10.02 -2.87 -0.44
CA ASN A 89 10.64 -3.36 0.80
C ASN A 89 10.84 -4.89 0.81
N HIS A 90 11.07 -5.49 -0.36
CA HIS A 90 11.56 -6.86 -0.43
C HIS A 90 13.03 -6.92 -0.03
N LYS A 91 13.41 -8.02 0.63
CA LYS A 91 14.82 -8.32 0.91
C LYS A 91 15.47 -8.87 -0.36
N LEU A 92 16.70 -8.43 -0.63
CA LEU A 92 17.56 -9.10 -1.61
C LEU A 92 17.79 -10.55 -1.14
N LYS A 93 17.95 -11.46 -2.10
CA LYS A 93 18.11 -12.90 -1.83
C LYS A 93 19.56 -13.32 -2.07
N GLY A 94 20.00 -14.35 -1.36
CA GLY A 94 21.30 -14.99 -1.59
C GLY A 94 22.49 -14.05 -1.32
N VAL A 95 23.54 -14.24 -2.12
CA VAL A 95 24.83 -13.56 -1.95
C VAL A 95 24.73 -12.05 -2.18
N GLU A 96 23.81 -11.59 -3.03
CA GLU A 96 23.56 -10.15 -3.23
C GLU A 96 23.20 -9.44 -1.92
N ALA A 97 22.45 -10.08 -1.02
CA ALA A 97 22.07 -9.46 0.26
C ALA A 97 23.26 -9.23 1.21
N ILE A 98 24.37 -9.91 0.98
CA ILE A 98 25.61 -9.77 1.76
C ILE A 98 26.35 -8.51 1.31
N TYR A 99 26.48 -8.32 0.00
CA TYR A 99 27.27 -7.23 -0.58
C TYR A 99 26.46 -5.95 -0.81
N ASP A 100 25.20 -6.07 -1.24
CA ASP A 100 24.35 -4.93 -1.54
C ASP A 100 23.54 -4.51 -0.31
N ARG A 101 24.16 -3.62 0.45
CA ARG A 101 23.61 -2.98 1.65
C ARG A 101 23.00 -1.61 1.36
N TYR A 102 23.09 -1.11 0.14
CA TYR A 102 22.57 0.20 -0.24
C TYR A 102 21.04 0.16 -0.27
N ASP A 103 20.40 1.21 0.25
CA ASP A 103 18.95 1.27 0.39
C ASP A 103 18.25 1.81 -0.86
N TYR A 104 19.04 2.33 -1.81
CA TYR A 104 18.62 2.95 -3.05
C TYR A 104 17.59 4.06 -2.84
N TYR A 105 17.75 4.87 -1.77
CA TYR A 105 16.74 5.86 -1.40
C TYR A 105 16.40 6.83 -2.56
N GLU A 106 17.40 7.41 -3.22
CA GLU A 106 17.18 8.37 -4.30
C GLU A 106 16.59 7.71 -5.56
N GLU A 107 17.00 6.49 -5.88
CA GLU A 107 16.47 5.71 -6.99
C GLU A 107 15.02 5.30 -6.73
N ARG A 108 14.70 4.88 -5.50
CA ARG A 108 13.33 4.57 -5.08
C ARG A 108 12.45 5.80 -5.12
N ARG A 109 12.96 6.95 -4.68
CA ARG A 109 12.25 8.22 -4.78
C ARG A 109 11.90 8.54 -6.24
N LYS A 110 12.87 8.45 -7.16
CA LYS A 110 12.65 8.65 -8.60
C LYS A 110 11.63 7.66 -9.16
N ALA A 111 11.75 6.38 -8.82
CA ALA A 111 10.82 5.34 -9.23
C ALA A 111 9.38 5.61 -8.75
N HIS A 112 9.20 6.07 -7.51
CA HIS A 112 7.88 6.46 -6.99
C HIS A 112 7.30 7.69 -7.69
N LEU A 113 8.13 8.65 -8.09
CA LEU A 113 7.67 9.82 -8.87
C LEU A 113 7.21 9.41 -10.27
N LEU A 114 7.97 8.55 -10.96
CA LEU A 114 7.56 7.98 -12.25
C LEU A 114 6.22 7.23 -12.14
N LEU A 115 6.07 6.40 -11.12
CA LEU A 115 4.82 5.69 -10.86
C LEU A 115 3.66 6.66 -10.60
N ASN A 116 3.90 7.74 -9.86
CA ASN A 116 2.87 8.76 -9.61
C ASN A 116 2.41 9.43 -10.91
N ASP A 117 3.34 9.74 -11.83
CA ASP A 117 2.99 10.38 -13.10
C ASP A 117 2.24 9.42 -14.02
N GLU A 118 2.62 8.14 -14.03
CA GLU A 118 1.87 7.10 -14.74
C GLU A 118 0.46 6.89 -14.17
N LEU A 119 0.30 6.90 -12.85
CA LEU A 119 -1.01 6.81 -12.22
C LEU A 119 -1.91 7.98 -12.61
N LYS A 120 -1.38 9.22 -12.60
CA LYS A 120 -2.11 10.42 -13.06
C LYS A 120 -2.48 10.39 -14.56
N ARG A 121 -1.80 9.57 -15.36
CA ARG A 121 -2.15 9.37 -16.78
C ARG A 121 -3.32 8.38 -16.93
N ILE A 122 -3.43 7.41 -16.01
CA ILE A 122 -4.45 6.36 -16.03
C ILE A 122 -5.78 6.85 -15.46
N ILE A 123 -5.74 7.67 -14.40
CA ILE A 123 -6.92 8.20 -13.68
C ILE A 123 -7.24 9.64 -14.05
#